data_AF-A0A6F9Y7E3-F1
#
_entry.id   AF-A0A6F9Y7E3-F1
#
_cell.length_a   1.000
_cell.length_b   1.000
_cell.length_c   1.000
_cell.angle_alpha   90.00
_cell.angle_beta   90.00
_cell.angle_gamma   90.00
#
_symmetry.space_group_name_H-M   'P 1'
#
loop_
_entity.id
_entity.type
_entity.pdbx_description
1 polymer ?
#
loop_
_entity_poly.entity_id
_entity_poly.type
_entity_poly.pdbx_seq_one_letter_code
_entity_poly.pdbx_strand_id
1 'polypeptide(L)'
;MNNAKLKQLLSEIRACKQQLERMEADEFFKTQTAPLKKELAELIATYQQRTKRNPLVLLARQDEKRRRNFLANWSQLKELRFSVGGYPGDYATGLAVILPKKVVLLQQHHSLIEGTPCLVNQLEREQFLTSVQACHLEDWQREYFNPQILDGTQWSLICYYQGLKQTFTAEGSNDYPASYERVKNLLLTKDEAAKEVALNLMDQEAVTDFLTTF
;
A
#
# COMPACT_ATOMS: atom_id res chain seq x y z
N MET A 1 -8.91 20.14 23.21
CA MET A 1 -8.73 19.91 21.75
C MET A 1 -9.47 18.62 21.36
N ASN A 2 -10.22 18.58 20.25
CA ASN A 2 -10.96 17.36 19.88
C ASN A 2 -10.00 16.24 19.40
N ASN A 3 -10.50 15.00 19.38
CA ASN A 3 -9.75 13.81 19.00
C ASN A 3 -9.17 13.86 17.57
N ALA A 4 -9.87 14.50 16.62
CA ALA A 4 -9.42 14.62 15.23
C ALA A 4 -8.12 15.41 15.10
N LYS A 5 -7.98 16.53 15.82
CA LYS A 5 -6.73 17.31 15.82
C LYS A 5 -5.54 16.54 16.43
N LEU A 6 -5.78 15.64 17.39
CA LEU A 6 -4.71 14.78 17.93
C LEU A 6 -4.29 13.70 16.93
N LYS A 7 -5.24 13.16 16.16
CA LYS A 7 -4.96 12.22 15.07
C LYS A 7 -4.15 12.89 13.96
N GLN A 8 -4.55 14.09 13.57
CA GLN A 8 -3.82 14.89 12.59
C GLN A 8 -2.37 15.12 13.04
N LEU A 9 -2.17 15.56 14.29
CA LEU A 9 -0.82 15.79 14.83
C LEU A 9 0.04 14.50 14.85
N LEU A 10 -0.55 13.34 15.15
CA LEU A 10 0.18 12.06 15.04
C LEU A 10 0.55 11.73 13.58
N SER A 11 -0.31 12.07 12.63
CA SER A 11 -0.04 11.92 11.19
C SER A 11 1.14 12.79 10.77
N GLU A 12 1.14 14.06 11.16
CA GLU A 12 2.20 15.02 10.87
C GLU A 12 3.54 14.57 11.50
N ILE A 13 3.52 14.11 12.76
CA ILE A 13 4.71 13.55 13.42
C ILE A 13 5.25 12.34 12.65
N ARG A 14 4.38 11.43 12.21
CA ARG A 14 4.78 10.25 11.43
C ARG A 14 5.41 10.66 10.10
N ALA A 15 4.76 11.55 9.35
CA ALA A 15 5.24 12.04 8.06
C ALA A 15 6.60 12.76 8.18
N CYS A 16 6.73 13.66 9.17
CA CYS A 16 7.97 14.38 9.43
C CYS A 16 9.12 13.44 9.81
N LYS A 17 8.85 12.43 10.66
CA LYS A 17 9.84 11.37 11.01
C LYS A 17 10.28 10.57 9.78
N GLN A 18 9.35 10.16 8.93
CA GLN A 18 9.65 9.39 7.71
C GLN A 18 10.48 10.23 6.71
N GLN A 19 10.13 11.51 6.52
CA GLN A 19 10.92 12.39 5.68
C GLN A 19 12.33 12.59 6.24
N LEU A 20 12.48 12.69 7.56
CA LEU A 20 13.79 12.81 8.18
C LEU A 20 14.65 11.57 7.96
N GLU A 21 14.09 10.38 8.19
CA GLU A 21 14.79 9.10 7.96
C GLU A 21 15.27 8.96 6.52
N ARG A 22 14.46 9.39 5.54
CA ARG A 22 14.85 9.38 4.12
C ARG A 22 15.95 10.38 3.81
N MET A 23 15.81 11.63 4.27
CA MET A 23 16.83 12.64 4.06
C MET A 23 18.16 12.24 4.71
N GLU A 24 18.14 11.59 5.86
CA GLU A 24 19.35 11.09 6.53
C GLU A 24 20.00 9.90 5.81
N ALA A 25 19.20 9.10 5.10
CA ALA A 25 19.70 8.01 4.25
C ALA A 25 20.24 8.49 2.89
N ASP A 26 19.90 9.72 2.48
CA ASP A 26 20.30 10.30 1.20
C ASP A 26 21.59 11.12 1.34
N GLU A 27 22.62 10.78 0.55
CA GLU A 27 23.93 11.44 0.58
C GLU A 27 23.87 12.95 0.28
N PHE A 28 22.93 13.38 -0.55
CA PHE A 28 22.75 14.77 -0.94
C PHE A 28 21.96 15.58 0.10
N PHE A 29 20.95 14.97 0.72
CA PHE A 29 20.04 15.67 1.64
C PHE A 29 20.40 15.53 3.13
N LYS A 30 21.28 14.59 3.52
CA LYS A 30 21.59 14.33 4.95
C LYS A 30 22.10 15.55 5.73
N THR A 31 22.74 16.49 5.05
CA THR A 31 23.26 17.74 5.65
C THR A 31 22.18 18.82 5.84
N GLN A 32 21.01 18.67 5.20
CA GLN A 32 19.93 19.64 5.18
C GLN A 32 18.77 19.28 6.14
N THR A 33 19.02 18.41 7.12
CA THR A 33 17.99 17.82 8.01
C THR A 33 17.62 18.69 9.21
N ALA A 34 18.41 19.72 9.53
CA ALA A 34 18.23 20.54 10.73
C ALA A 34 16.85 21.21 10.86
N PRO A 35 16.26 21.81 9.79
CA PRO A 35 14.92 22.39 9.86
C PRO A 35 13.86 21.34 10.21
N LEU A 36 13.94 20.16 9.60
CA LEU A 36 12.98 19.07 9.81
C LEU A 36 13.12 18.44 11.21
N LYS A 37 14.34 18.33 11.75
CA LYS A 37 14.57 17.93 13.15
C LYS A 37 13.90 18.88 14.13
N LYS A 38 13.99 20.19 13.87
CA LYS A 38 13.35 21.22 14.68
C LYS A 38 11.82 21.09 14.59
N GLU A 39 11.26 20.97 13.39
CA GLU A 39 9.83 20.77 13.19
C GLU A 39 9.30 19.53 13.92
N LEU A 40 9.98 18.39 13.77
CA LEU A 40 9.62 17.15 14.46
C LEU A 40 9.61 17.34 15.98
N ALA A 41 10.60 18.02 16.54
CA ALA A 41 10.68 18.31 17.97
C ALA A 41 9.52 19.20 18.44
N GLU A 42 9.14 20.21 17.65
CA GLU A 42 8.01 21.10 17.95
C GLU A 42 6.65 20.37 17.90
N LEU A 43 6.45 19.51 16.91
CA LEU A 43 5.25 18.67 16.79
C LEU A 43 5.14 17.70 17.98
N ILE A 44 6.25 17.05 18.35
CA ILE A 44 6.31 16.14 19.51
C ILE A 44 6.00 16.89 20.81
N ALA A 45 6.64 18.05 21.02
CA ALA A 45 6.41 18.88 22.20
C ALA A 45 4.95 19.31 22.30
N THR A 46 4.34 19.73 21.18
CA THR A 46 2.92 20.10 21.10
C THR A 46 2.01 18.94 21.50
N TYR A 47 2.31 17.72 21.03
CA TYR A 47 1.53 16.53 21.38
C TYR A 47 1.68 16.17 22.87
N GLN A 48 2.90 16.22 23.39
CA GLN A 48 3.22 15.91 24.79
C GLN A 48 2.60 16.91 25.76
N GLN A 49 2.62 18.21 25.44
CA GLN A 49 1.98 19.23 26.28
C GLN A 49 0.50 18.94 26.50
N ARG A 50 -0.18 18.46 25.45
CA ARG A 50 -1.64 18.19 25.44
C ARG A 50 -2.03 16.85 26.03
N THR A 51 -1.19 15.81 25.89
CA THR A 51 -1.56 14.43 26.26
C THR A 51 -0.73 13.85 27.41
N LYS A 52 0.40 14.48 27.74
CA LYS A 52 1.44 13.97 28.65
C LYS A 52 2.01 12.60 28.22
N ARG A 53 1.88 12.23 26.94
CA ARG A 53 2.35 10.95 26.38
C ARG A 53 3.41 11.19 25.32
N ASN A 54 4.35 10.25 25.19
CA ASN A 54 5.32 10.24 24.09
C ASN A 54 4.64 9.72 22.80
N PRO A 55 4.49 10.55 21.74
CA PRO A 55 3.85 10.13 20.50
C PRO A 55 4.62 9.05 19.76
N LEU A 56 5.96 9.02 19.83
CA LEU A 56 6.77 8.01 19.15
C LEU A 56 6.53 6.61 19.70
N VAL A 57 6.36 6.48 21.03
CA VAL A 57 6.01 5.20 21.67
C VAL A 57 4.60 4.75 21.27
N LEU A 58 3.65 5.69 21.10
CA LEU A 58 2.30 5.37 20.64
C LEU A 58 2.29 4.90 19.19
N LEU A 59 3.03 5.58 18.30
CA LEU A 59 3.15 5.20 16.90
C LEU A 59 3.79 3.81 16.76
N ALA A 60 4.91 3.55 17.44
CA ALA A 60 5.55 2.23 17.44
C ALA A 60 4.60 1.11 17.91
N ARG A 61 3.79 1.36 18.94
CA ARG A 61 2.76 0.40 19.39
C ARG A 61 1.65 0.18 18.36
N GLN A 62 1.26 1.22 17.61
CA GLN A 62 0.28 1.10 16.53
C GLN A 62 0.82 0.26 15.38
N ASP A 63 2.08 0.51 14.99
CA ASP A 63 2.75 -0.19 13.90
C ASP A 63 2.91 -1.68 14.26
N GLU A 64 3.33 -1.98 15.48
CA GLU A 64 3.43 -3.35 16.01
C GLU A 64 2.08 -4.07 16.09
N LYS A 65 1.02 -3.36 16.53
CA LYS A 65 -0.34 -3.92 16.53
C LYS A 65 -0.79 -4.26 15.11
N ARG A 66 -0.52 -3.38 14.14
CA ARG A 66 -0.87 -3.61 12.74
C ARG A 66 -0.08 -4.79 12.17
N ARG A 67 1.22 -4.90 12.46
CA ARG A 67 2.06 -6.05 12.07
C ARG A 67 1.46 -7.37 12.58
N ARG A 68 1.16 -7.44 13.87
CA ARG A 68 0.53 -8.62 14.48
C ARG A 68 -0.82 -8.96 13.86
N ASN A 69 -1.67 -7.96 13.62
CA ASN A 69 -2.96 -8.18 12.97
C ASN A 69 -2.79 -8.73 11.55
N PHE A 70 -1.85 -8.19 10.76
CA PHE A 70 -1.57 -8.69 9.42
C PHE A 70 -1.18 -10.18 9.45
N LEU A 71 -0.21 -10.52 10.29
CA LEU A 71 0.30 -11.90 10.42
C LEU A 71 -0.78 -12.86 10.95
N ALA A 72 -1.58 -12.44 11.93
CA ALA A 72 -2.66 -13.25 12.49
C ALA A 72 -3.76 -13.57 11.46
N ASN A 73 -3.98 -12.68 10.50
CA ASN A 73 -5.00 -12.83 9.48
C ASN A 73 -4.47 -13.43 8.17
N TRP A 74 -3.17 -13.78 8.09
CA TRP A 74 -2.52 -14.25 6.87
C TRP A 74 -3.23 -15.44 6.21
N SER A 75 -3.68 -16.41 7.01
CA SER A 75 -4.40 -17.60 6.51
C SER A 75 -5.77 -17.28 5.91
N GLN A 76 -6.33 -16.12 6.23
CA GLN A 76 -7.62 -15.64 5.75
C GLN A 76 -7.49 -14.68 4.56
N LEU A 77 -6.28 -14.44 4.05
CA LEU A 77 -6.06 -13.54 2.91
C LEU A 77 -6.88 -13.99 1.69
N LYS A 78 -7.79 -13.13 1.25
CA LYS A 78 -8.75 -13.39 0.17
C LYS A 78 -8.33 -12.69 -1.11
N GLU A 79 -7.93 -11.42 -1.00
CA GLU A 79 -7.63 -10.58 -2.16
C GLU A 79 -6.49 -9.60 -1.89
N LEU A 80 -5.71 -9.30 -2.92
CA LEU A 80 -4.80 -8.14 -2.97
C LEU A 80 -5.20 -7.25 -4.13
N ARG A 81 -5.47 -5.97 -3.86
CA ARG A 81 -5.76 -4.95 -4.87
C ARG A 81 -4.64 -3.95 -4.91
N PHE A 82 -4.02 -3.80 -6.06
CA PHE A 82 -2.93 -2.86 -6.30
C PHE A 82 -3.31 -1.88 -7.40
N SER A 83 -2.92 -0.62 -7.21
CA SER A 83 -3.07 0.43 -8.20
C SER A 83 -1.80 1.25 -8.26
N VAL A 84 -1.40 1.68 -9.45
CA VAL A 84 -0.32 2.66 -9.67
C VAL A 84 -0.63 3.49 -10.90
N GLY A 85 -0.38 4.80 -10.82
CA GLY A 85 -0.56 5.74 -11.92
C GLY A 85 -0.80 7.16 -11.41
N GLY A 86 -1.16 8.08 -12.30
CA GLY A 86 -1.33 9.48 -11.93
C GLY A 86 -1.94 10.30 -13.05
N TYR A 87 -2.76 11.30 -12.73
CA TYR A 87 -3.37 12.18 -13.74
C TYR A 87 -2.33 13.17 -14.30
N PRO A 88 -2.32 13.46 -15.63
CA PRO A 88 -3.22 12.98 -16.68
C PRO A 88 -2.75 11.70 -17.41
N GLY A 89 -1.85 10.92 -16.80
CA GLY A 89 -1.29 9.69 -17.37
C GLY A 89 -2.10 8.42 -17.13
N ASP A 90 -1.58 7.32 -17.68
CA ASP A 90 -2.18 5.99 -17.54
C ASP A 90 -2.10 5.52 -16.08
N TYR A 91 -3.10 4.74 -15.66
CA TYR A 91 -3.06 3.98 -14.41
C TYR A 91 -3.29 2.50 -14.67
N ALA A 92 -2.62 1.66 -13.90
CA ALA A 92 -2.72 0.22 -13.99
C ALA A 92 -3.19 -0.34 -12.65
N THR A 93 -4.18 -1.22 -12.72
CA THR A 93 -4.74 -1.90 -11.55
C THR A 93 -4.53 -3.39 -11.69
N GLY A 94 -4.20 -4.04 -10.58
CA GLY A 94 -3.99 -5.47 -10.49
C GLY A 94 -4.76 -6.03 -9.30
N LEU A 95 -5.51 -7.10 -9.52
CA LEU A 95 -6.21 -7.84 -8.49
C LEU A 95 -5.73 -9.29 -8.48
N ALA A 96 -5.30 -9.76 -7.31
CA ALA A 96 -5.12 -11.18 -7.05
C ALA A 96 -6.29 -11.70 -6.20
N VAL A 97 -7.01 -12.69 -6.72
CA VAL A 97 -8.06 -13.41 -5.98
C VAL A 97 -7.53 -14.78 -5.55
N ILE A 98 -7.50 -15.03 -4.24
CA ILE A 98 -6.91 -16.21 -3.63
C ILE A 98 -7.99 -17.26 -3.40
N LEU A 99 -8.01 -18.28 -4.25
CA LEU A 99 -8.92 -19.42 -4.17
C LEU A 99 -8.25 -20.59 -3.42
N PRO A 100 -9.00 -21.63 -3.01
CA PRO A 100 -8.45 -22.76 -2.23
C PRO A 100 -7.21 -23.44 -2.85
N LYS A 101 -7.14 -23.56 -4.18
CA LYS A 101 -6.07 -24.27 -4.89
C LYS A 101 -5.19 -23.37 -5.77
N LYS A 102 -5.70 -22.22 -6.19
CA LYS A 102 -5.04 -21.35 -7.17
C LYS A 102 -5.26 -19.88 -6.86
N VAL A 103 -4.52 -19.03 -7.55
CA VAL A 103 -4.71 -17.57 -7.54
C VAL A 103 -5.03 -17.12 -8.95
N VAL A 104 -6.04 -16.27 -9.07
CA VAL A 104 -6.43 -15.62 -10.33
C VAL A 104 -5.89 -14.19 -10.30
N LEU A 105 -5.13 -13.81 -11.34
CA LEU A 105 -4.66 -12.44 -11.53
C LEU A 105 -5.47 -11.74 -12.62
N LEU A 106 -6.14 -10.66 -12.25
CA LEU A 106 -6.87 -9.76 -13.13
C LEU A 106 -6.13 -8.43 -13.21
N GLN A 107 -6.06 -7.82 -14.39
CA GLN A 107 -5.51 -6.48 -14.57
C GLN A 107 -6.42 -5.62 -15.43
N GLN A 108 -6.35 -4.32 -15.18
CA GLN A 108 -6.97 -3.32 -16.05
C GLN A 108 -5.97 -2.21 -16.27
N HIS A 109 -5.64 -1.99 -17.54
CA HIS A 109 -4.91 -0.81 -17.97
C HIS A 109 -5.95 0.26 -18.31
N HIS A 110 -5.82 1.40 -17.66
CA HIS A 110 -6.70 2.52 -17.89
C HIS A 110 -5.96 3.56 -18.71
N SER A 111 -6.47 3.78 -19.91
CA SER A 111 -6.16 4.93 -20.76
C SER A 111 -7.33 5.91 -20.71
N LEU A 112 -7.36 6.93 -21.58
CA LEU A 112 -8.53 7.82 -21.73
C LEU A 112 -9.84 7.08 -22.05
N ILE A 113 -9.78 5.80 -22.41
CA ILE A 113 -10.90 4.89 -22.58
C ILE A 113 -10.79 3.82 -21.48
N GLU A 114 -11.87 3.61 -20.71
CA GLU A 114 -11.96 2.54 -19.71
C GLU A 114 -11.66 1.19 -20.37
N GLY A 115 -10.52 0.59 -20.03
CA GLY A 115 -10.17 -0.75 -20.49
C GLY A 115 -11.06 -1.80 -19.82
N THR A 116 -11.39 -2.89 -20.51
CA THR A 116 -12.05 -4.03 -19.87
C THR A 116 -11.01 -4.79 -19.04
N PRO A 117 -11.33 -5.22 -17.80
CA PRO A 117 -10.45 -6.09 -17.02
C PRO A 117 -10.16 -7.38 -17.78
N CYS A 118 -8.91 -7.81 -17.80
CA CYS A 118 -8.51 -9.08 -18.39
C CYS A 118 -7.91 -10.01 -17.33
N LEU A 119 -8.22 -11.31 -17.45
CA LEU A 119 -7.43 -12.34 -16.80
C LEU A 119 -6.05 -12.35 -17.45
N VAL A 120 -5.01 -12.29 -16.63
CA VAL A 120 -3.63 -12.27 -17.13
C VAL A 120 -2.84 -13.49 -16.69
N ASN A 121 -3.15 -14.10 -15.55
CA ASN A 121 -2.51 -15.34 -15.13
C ASN A 121 -3.35 -16.18 -14.14
N GLN A 122 -3.06 -17.47 -14.09
CA GLN A 122 -3.46 -18.37 -13.00
C GLN A 122 -2.21 -19.00 -12.38
N LEU A 123 -2.04 -18.78 -11.09
CA LEU A 123 -0.86 -19.23 -10.34
C LEU A 123 -1.24 -20.29 -9.32
N GLU A 124 -0.28 -21.18 -9.01
CA GLU A 124 -0.40 -22.06 -7.86
C GLU A 124 -0.45 -21.24 -6.57
N ARG A 125 -1.42 -21.56 -5.69
CA ARG A 125 -1.68 -20.76 -4.49
C ARG A 125 -0.46 -20.64 -3.58
N GLU A 126 0.20 -21.77 -3.32
CA GLU A 126 1.34 -21.82 -2.39
C GLU A 126 2.53 -20.99 -2.90
N GLN A 127 2.80 -21.05 -4.21
CA GLN A 127 3.87 -20.28 -4.82
C GLN A 127 3.59 -18.77 -4.72
N PHE A 128 2.37 -18.34 -5.09
CA PHE A 128 1.99 -16.94 -5.00
C PHE A 128 2.07 -16.40 -3.56
N LEU A 129 1.50 -17.12 -2.59
CA LEU A 129 1.53 -16.71 -1.19
C LEU A 129 2.97 -16.66 -0.64
N THR A 130 3.83 -17.59 -1.03
CA THR A 130 5.26 -17.56 -0.67
C THR A 130 5.94 -16.29 -1.21
N SER A 131 5.66 -15.91 -2.46
CA SER A 131 6.20 -14.67 -3.04
C SER A 131 5.68 -13.41 -2.36
N VAL A 132 4.39 -13.37 -1.99
CA VAL A 132 3.81 -12.24 -1.24
C VAL A 132 4.43 -12.16 0.16
N GLN A 133 4.62 -13.29 0.85
CA GLN A 133 5.24 -13.32 2.17
C GLN A 133 6.68 -12.81 2.15
N ALA A 134 7.44 -13.11 1.09
CA ALA A 134 8.81 -12.59 0.89
C ALA A 134 8.85 -11.06 0.64
N CYS A 135 7.70 -10.41 0.44
CA CYS A 135 7.60 -8.96 0.34
C CYS A 135 7.50 -8.26 1.71
N HIS A 136 7.31 -9.00 2.81
CA HIS A 136 7.21 -8.45 4.17
C HIS A 136 6.21 -7.28 4.28
N LEU A 137 5.00 -7.47 3.77
CA LEU A 137 3.95 -6.43 3.77
C LEU A 137 3.59 -5.97 5.19
N GLU A 138 3.78 -6.83 6.20
CA GLU A 138 3.57 -6.51 7.60
C GLU A 138 4.47 -5.37 8.11
N ASP A 139 5.60 -5.14 7.45
CA ASP A 139 6.57 -4.10 7.78
C ASP A 139 6.35 -2.81 6.96
N TRP A 140 5.46 -2.83 5.97
CA TRP A 140 5.15 -1.65 5.17
C TRP A 140 4.42 -0.60 6.00
N GLN A 141 4.84 0.66 5.91
CA GLN A 141 4.15 1.80 6.48
C GLN A 141 2.80 2.01 5.81
N ARG A 142 1.92 2.80 6.44
CA ARG A 142 0.57 3.01 5.91
C ARG A 142 0.57 3.99 4.74
N GLU A 143 1.44 4.98 4.83
CA GLU A 143 1.54 6.11 3.91
C GLU A 143 3.02 6.35 3.62
N TYR A 144 3.32 6.52 2.34
CA TYR A 144 4.64 6.83 1.80
C TYR A 144 4.52 8.09 0.94
N PHE A 145 5.13 9.20 1.33
CA PHE A 145 4.92 10.47 0.62
C PHE A 145 6.23 11.20 0.41
N ASN A 146 6.67 11.40 -0.85
CA ASN A 146 7.81 12.23 -1.18
C ASN A 146 7.36 13.59 -1.76
N PRO A 147 7.37 14.67 -0.97
CA PRO A 147 6.97 16.00 -1.45
C PRO A 147 7.94 16.62 -2.47
N GLN A 148 9.14 16.05 -2.65
CA GLN A 148 10.16 16.59 -3.56
C GLN A 148 9.93 16.18 -5.02
N ILE A 149 9.04 15.23 -5.27
CA ILE A 149 8.72 14.72 -6.61
C ILE A 149 7.26 15.04 -6.90
N LEU A 150 7.04 15.83 -7.96
CA LEU A 150 5.72 16.37 -8.35
C LEU A 150 5.34 15.88 -9.76
N ASP A 151 5.44 14.58 -10.00
CA ASP A 151 5.09 13.94 -11.29
C ASP A 151 3.63 13.45 -11.34
N GLY A 152 2.90 13.53 -10.22
CA GLY A 152 1.52 13.04 -10.10
C GLY A 152 1.39 11.54 -9.86
N THR A 153 2.49 10.78 -9.77
CA THR A 153 2.44 9.33 -9.57
C THR A 153 2.00 8.98 -8.14
N GLN A 154 1.01 8.10 -8.06
CA GLN A 154 0.43 7.57 -6.83
C GLN A 154 0.27 6.06 -6.94
N TRP A 155 0.24 5.38 -5.80
CA TRP A 155 -0.02 3.95 -5.73
C TRP A 155 -0.78 3.58 -4.45
N SER A 156 -1.45 2.43 -4.49
CA SER A 156 -2.10 1.85 -3.32
C SER A 156 -2.07 0.32 -3.36
N LEU A 157 -2.04 -0.29 -2.18
CA LEU A 157 -2.18 -1.73 -1.95
C LEU A 157 -3.20 -1.95 -0.83
N ILE A 158 -4.21 -2.77 -1.11
CA ILE A 158 -5.22 -3.18 -0.13
C ILE A 158 -5.28 -4.70 -0.08
N CYS A 159 -5.16 -5.27 1.13
CA CYS A 159 -5.37 -6.68 1.38
C CYS A 159 -6.72 -6.89 2.09
N TYR A 160 -7.55 -7.76 1.54
CA TYR A 160 -8.83 -8.17 2.11
C TYR A 160 -8.72 -9.57 2.70
N TYR A 161 -9.44 -9.80 3.79
CA TYR A 161 -9.44 -11.07 4.51
C TYR A 161 -10.86 -11.64 4.58
N GLN A 162 -10.98 -12.95 4.41
CA GLN A 162 -12.24 -13.67 4.46
C GLN A 162 -12.93 -13.48 5.81
N GLY A 163 -14.15 -12.95 5.79
CA GLY A 163 -14.98 -12.78 7.00
C GLY A 163 -14.55 -11.62 7.92
N LEU A 164 -13.56 -10.81 7.54
CA LEU A 164 -13.12 -9.66 8.32
C LEU A 164 -13.49 -8.34 7.63
N LYS A 165 -13.99 -7.38 8.42
CA LYS A 165 -14.19 -6.00 7.94
C LYS A 165 -12.89 -5.21 7.86
N GLN A 166 -11.88 -5.59 8.64
CA GLN A 166 -10.60 -4.90 8.67
C GLN A 166 -9.77 -5.31 7.46
N THR A 167 -9.21 -4.33 6.75
CA THR A 167 -8.23 -4.54 5.69
C THR A 167 -6.84 -4.08 6.16
N PHE A 168 -5.81 -4.55 5.45
CA PHE A 168 -4.52 -3.89 5.45
C PHE A 168 -4.47 -2.91 4.28
N THR A 169 -4.00 -1.69 4.52
CA THR A 169 -3.85 -0.65 3.49
C THR A 169 -2.48 -0.02 3.58
N ALA A 170 -1.84 0.14 2.42
CA ALA A 170 -0.65 0.96 2.24
C ALA A 170 -0.82 1.80 0.96
N GLU A 171 -0.43 3.06 1.00
CA GLU A 171 -0.52 3.96 -0.14
C GLU A 171 0.70 4.86 -0.21
N GLY A 172 0.94 5.43 -1.38
CA GLY A 172 1.98 6.42 -1.51
C GLY A 172 1.93 7.29 -2.73
N SER A 173 2.75 8.34 -2.68
CA SER A 173 3.05 9.24 -3.78
C SER A 173 4.55 9.45 -3.79
N ASN A 174 5.19 8.95 -4.85
CA ASN A 174 6.62 9.09 -5.12
C ASN A 174 7.58 8.59 -4.03
N ASP A 175 7.07 7.74 -3.15
CA ASP A 175 7.85 7.03 -2.16
C ASP A 175 7.33 5.61 -2.04
N TYR A 176 8.24 4.67 -1.75
CA TYR A 176 8.00 3.26 -1.98
C TYR A 176 8.68 2.40 -0.91
N PRO A 177 8.02 1.34 -0.39
CA PRO A 177 8.69 0.33 0.41
C PRO A 177 9.77 -0.41 -0.39
N ALA A 178 10.76 -0.98 0.30
CA ALA A 178 11.87 -1.70 -0.32
C ALA A 178 11.44 -2.89 -1.20
N SER A 179 10.28 -3.49 -0.95
CA SER A 179 9.70 -4.58 -1.75
C SER A 179 8.60 -4.13 -2.74
N TYR A 180 8.40 -2.82 -2.92
CA TYR A 180 7.38 -2.27 -3.81
C TYR A 180 7.43 -2.87 -5.22
N GLU A 181 8.60 -2.86 -5.86
CA GLU A 181 8.77 -3.40 -7.22
C GLU A 181 8.46 -4.90 -7.29
N ARG A 182 8.69 -5.66 -6.22
CA ARG A 182 8.32 -7.08 -6.16
C ARG A 182 6.80 -7.25 -6.15
N VAL A 183 6.08 -6.45 -5.35
CA VAL A 183 4.60 -6.46 -5.34
C VAL A 183 4.04 -6.02 -6.69
N LYS A 184 4.56 -4.93 -7.25
CA LYS A 184 4.16 -4.42 -8.56
C LYS A 184 4.31 -5.50 -9.63
N ASN A 185 5.45 -6.19 -9.69
CA ASN A 185 5.66 -7.26 -10.68
C ASN A 185 4.83 -8.52 -10.41
N LEU A 186 4.46 -8.79 -9.16
CA LEU A 186 3.56 -9.91 -8.82
C LEU A 186 2.12 -9.65 -9.28
N LEU A 187 1.66 -8.40 -9.26
CA LEU A 187 0.27 -8.03 -9.51
C LEU A 187 0.03 -7.42 -10.88
N LEU A 188 1.05 -6.79 -11.47
CA LEU A 188 1.05 -6.18 -12.80
C LEU A 188 2.09 -6.88 -13.68
N THR A 189 1.62 -7.73 -14.58
CA THR A 189 2.43 -8.49 -15.52
C THR A 189 2.56 -7.70 -16.81
N LYS A 190 3.76 -7.67 -17.38
CA LYS A 190 4.05 -6.93 -18.62
C LYS A 190 3.68 -7.69 -19.90
N ASP A 191 3.10 -8.88 -19.77
CA ASP A 191 2.94 -9.80 -20.88
C ASP A 191 1.64 -9.50 -21.67
N GLU A 192 1.80 -8.88 -22.84
CA GLU A 192 0.66 -8.50 -23.69
C GLU A 192 -0.07 -9.71 -24.30
N ALA A 193 0.56 -10.89 -24.32
CA ALA A 193 0.01 -12.11 -24.91
C ALA A 193 -1.15 -12.71 -24.09
N ALA A 194 -1.29 -12.34 -22.82
CA ALA A 194 -2.31 -12.88 -21.92
C ALA A 194 -3.64 -12.10 -21.94
N LYS A 195 -3.81 -11.12 -22.85
CA LYS A 195 -5.00 -10.23 -22.88
C LYS A 195 -6.31 -10.91 -23.30
N GLU A 196 -6.29 -12.12 -23.85
CA GLU A 196 -7.51 -12.87 -24.17
C GLU A 196 -7.75 -14.02 -23.19
N VAL A 197 -8.80 -13.89 -22.37
CA VAL A 197 -9.79 -14.91 -21.94
C VAL A 197 -10.39 -14.42 -20.63
N ALA A 198 -11.50 -13.66 -20.68
CA ALA A 198 -12.12 -13.13 -19.45
C ALA A 198 -13.62 -13.39 -19.31
N LEU A 199 -14.24 -14.27 -20.12
CA LEU A 199 -15.70 -14.46 -20.01
C LEU A 199 -16.20 -15.88 -19.65
N ASN A 200 -15.39 -16.93 -19.81
CA ASN A 200 -15.97 -18.29 -19.80
C ASN A 200 -15.56 -19.21 -18.62
N LEU A 201 -14.66 -18.81 -17.72
CA LEU A 201 -14.11 -19.74 -16.71
C LEU A 201 -13.91 -19.17 -15.29
N MET A 202 -14.54 -18.06 -14.92
CA MET A 202 -14.32 -17.44 -13.61
C MET A 202 -15.59 -17.35 -12.79
N ASP A 203 -15.46 -17.65 -11.50
CA ASP A 203 -16.45 -17.30 -10.48
C ASP A 203 -16.88 -15.85 -10.72
N GLN A 204 -18.15 -15.65 -11.08
CA GLN A 204 -18.68 -14.33 -11.43
C GLN A 204 -18.43 -13.30 -10.33
N GLU A 205 -18.35 -13.75 -9.07
CA GLU A 205 -18.10 -12.92 -7.88
C GLU A 205 -16.77 -12.16 -7.96
N ALA A 206 -15.68 -12.78 -8.41
CA ALA A 206 -14.36 -12.15 -8.48
C ALA A 206 -14.28 -11.02 -9.53
N VAL A 207 -14.94 -11.23 -10.68
CA VAL A 207 -15.00 -10.25 -11.76
C VAL A 207 -15.96 -9.12 -11.40
N THR A 208 -17.10 -9.44 -10.77
CA THR A 208 -18.03 -8.43 -10.25
C THR A 208 -17.38 -7.56 -9.18
N ASP A 209 -16.63 -8.14 -8.24
CA ASP A 209 -15.89 -7.37 -7.22
C ASP A 209 -14.85 -6.44 -7.86
N PHE A 210 -14.16 -6.87 -8.92
CA PHE A 210 -13.23 -6.01 -9.65
C PHE A 210 -13.94 -4.87 -10.39
N LEU A 211 -15.00 -5.18 -11.14
CA LEU A 211 -15.74 -4.21 -11.95
C LEU A 211 -16.54 -3.19 -11.13
N THR A 212 -16.95 -3.52 -9.90
CA THR A 212 -17.75 -2.63 -9.04
C THR A 212 -16.90 -1.75 -8.11
N THR A 213 -15.59 -1.95 -8.08
CA THR A 213 -14.67 -1.21 -7.22
C THR A 213 -14.09 0.05 -7.88
N PHE A 214 -14.21 0.17 -9.20
CA PHE A 214 -13.86 1.34 -10.00
C PHE A 214 -15.12 2.02 -10.54
#